data_AF-A0A150U0H7-F1
#
_entry.id   AF-A0A150U0H7-F1
#
_cell.length_a   1.000
_cell.length_b   1.000
_cell.length_c   1.000
_cell.angle_alpha   90.00
_cell.angle_beta   90.00
_cell.angle_gamma   90.00
#
_symmetry.space_group_name_H-M   'P 1'
#
loop_
_entity.id
_entity.type
_entity.pdbx_description
1 polymer ?
#
loop_
_entity_poly.entity_id
_entity_poly.type
_entity_poly.pdbx_seq_one_letter_code
_entity_poly.pdbx_strand_id
1 'polypeptide(L)'
;MKHSIRDLLDVVYRYYPRGIDVVEQADIQRYKETEEYVRLVAARRRAAADERWPALLRRIEERFPSSIITNDSFHLPTGSLDACYRFSVSLPDAAGGRTLWFHIGFLVPYYFVYGWRQVQFVRPPEKFRVVLGGVNFFISRNPHDLELVSNADDERLKSVTFDESYIDFELSADELPCAEWIFRAIEATFGCERMPPEVGMVLVPDVAVNPRALGEARLYDCLFTAGHEWVRPSPCEVRTPGVEVDASNLTGRFAAVLKVLAALYKILWSLMPEVQGAFFGGVTTDGVLRKEEVLSVLAEIRALMDPPKTPRGIASKRELEAAIREIEALVARWDGEGEPPVSMVAWTSTFLANWLLDSEPKASPSRSR
;
A
#
# COMPACT_ATOMS: atom_id res chain seq x y z
N MET A 1 -8.48 24.37 -25.23
CA MET A 1 -7.30 23.49 -25.40
C MET A 1 -6.80 23.56 -26.83
N LYS A 2 -5.48 23.67 -26.98
CA LYS A 2 -4.71 23.70 -28.24
C LYS A 2 -4.55 22.33 -28.93
N HIS A 3 -4.61 21.22 -28.19
CA HIS A 3 -4.39 19.87 -28.71
C HIS A 3 -5.63 19.00 -28.51
N SER A 4 -5.92 18.12 -29.45
CA SER A 4 -6.88 17.02 -29.26
C SER A 4 -6.26 15.89 -28.43
N ILE A 5 -7.08 14.97 -27.90
CA ILE A 5 -6.57 13.76 -27.23
C ILE A 5 -5.62 12.98 -28.14
N ARG A 6 -5.92 12.91 -29.43
CA ARG A 6 -5.06 12.23 -30.42
C ARG A 6 -3.68 12.88 -30.51
N ASP A 7 -3.62 14.21 -30.57
CA ASP A 7 -2.34 14.92 -30.63
C ASP A 7 -1.52 14.70 -29.35
N LEU A 8 -2.18 14.63 -28.20
CA LEU A 8 -1.52 14.31 -26.92
C LEU A 8 -0.97 12.88 -26.89
N LEU A 9 -1.72 11.91 -27.42
CA LEU A 9 -1.26 10.53 -27.57
C LEU A 9 -0.04 10.44 -28.51
N ASP A 10 -0.05 11.18 -29.62
CA ASP A 10 1.10 11.24 -30.52
C ASP A 10 2.36 11.79 -29.83
N VAL A 11 2.20 12.75 -28.89
CA VAL A 11 3.30 13.19 -28.02
C VAL A 11 3.73 12.07 -27.08
N VAL A 12 2.81 11.38 -26.41
CA VAL A 12 3.14 10.26 -25.51
C VAL A 12 3.96 9.20 -26.25
N TYR A 13 3.50 8.73 -27.41
CA TYR A 13 4.19 7.69 -28.19
C TYR A 13 5.55 8.11 -28.74
N ARG A 14 5.88 9.40 -28.72
CA ARG A 14 7.23 9.88 -29.05
C ARG A 14 8.24 9.62 -27.94
N TYR A 15 7.78 9.54 -26.68
CA TYR A 15 8.60 9.49 -25.48
C TYR A 15 8.44 8.19 -24.68
N TYR A 16 7.38 7.42 -24.95
CA TYR A 16 7.08 6.17 -24.28
C TYR A 16 6.86 5.05 -25.30
N PRO A 17 7.61 3.93 -25.22
CA PRO A 17 7.41 2.79 -26.09
C PRO A 17 6.10 2.07 -25.76
N ARG A 18 5.43 1.55 -26.80
CA ARG A 18 4.18 0.82 -26.65
C ARG A 18 4.41 -0.66 -26.40
N GLY A 19 3.58 -1.26 -25.54
CA GLY A 19 3.54 -2.69 -25.26
C GLY A 19 4.77 -3.24 -24.53
N ILE A 20 5.56 -2.38 -23.89
CA ILE A 20 6.66 -2.76 -23.00
C ILE A 20 6.21 -2.42 -21.59
N ASP A 21 6.07 -3.43 -20.73
CA ASP A 21 5.75 -3.21 -19.33
C ASP A 21 7.00 -2.76 -18.54
N VAL A 22 6.83 -2.27 -17.33
CA VAL A 22 7.95 -1.79 -16.47
C VAL A 22 7.96 -2.49 -15.11
N VAL A 23 7.31 -3.66 -15.02
CA VAL A 23 7.25 -4.51 -13.82
C VAL A 23 8.48 -5.42 -13.73
N GLU A 24 8.77 -6.15 -14.81
CA GLU A 24 9.86 -7.13 -14.85
C GLU A 24 11.19 -6.46 -15.19
N GLN A 25 12.28 -6.92 -14.55
CA GLN A 25 13.61 -6.33 -14.73
C GLN A 25 14.10 -6.38 -16.19
N ALA A 26 13.74 -7.43 -16.93
CA ALA A 26 14.07 -7.57 -18.34
C ALA A 26 13.37 -6.50 -19.21
N ASP A 27 12.11 -6.21 -18.92
CA ASP A 27 11.35 -5.20 -19.67
C ASP A 27 11.79 -3.78 -19.30
N ILE A 28 12.17 -3.52 -18.03
CA ILE A 28 12.79 -2.25 -17.62
C ILE A 28 14.07 -1.99 -18.43
N GLN A 29 14.89 -3.02 -18.65
CA GLN A 29 16.12 -2.89 -19.42
C GLN A 29 15.80 -2.60 -20.90
N ARG A 30 14.88 -3.37 -21.50
CA ARG A 30 14.42 -3.16 -22.87
C ARG A 30 13.82 -1.77 -23.06
N TYR A 31 13.04 -1.28 -22.10
CA TYR A 31 12.47 0.07 -22.08
C TYR A 31 13.56 1.15 -22.14
N LYS A 32 14.62 1.01 -21.35
CA LYS A 32 15.76 1.95 -21.32
C LYS A 32 16.58 1.99 -22.61
N GLU A 33 16.51 0.95 -23.42
CA GLU A 33 17.21 0.84 -24.71
C GLU A 33 16.43 1.47 -25.87
N THR A 34 15.16 1.84 -25.65
CA THR A 34 14.31 2.43 -26.69
C THR A 34 14.71 3.87 -27.05
N GLU A 35 14.47 4.26 -28.29
CA GLU A 35 14.69 5.64 -28.73
C GLU A 35 13.77 6.63 -27.99
N GLU A 36 12.55 6.20 -27.70
CA GLU A 36 11.54 6.91 -26.91
C GLU A 36 12.11 7.32 -25.55
N TYR A 37 12.68 6.36 -24.82
CA TYR A 37 13.32 6.63 -23.52
C TYR A 37 14.50 7.60 -23.65
N VAL A 38 15.35 7.42 -24.66
CA VAL A 38 16.48 8.33 -24.91
C VAL A 38 16.00 9.76 -25.17
N ARG A 39 14.93 9.94 -25.95
CA ARG A 39 14.31 11.25 -26.19
C ARG A 39 13.75 11.86 -24.89
N LEU A 40 13.15 11.05 -24.02
CA LEU A 40 12.60 11.48 -22.74
C LEU A 40 13.70 11.95 -21.77
N VAL A 41 14.77 11.17 -21.64
CA VAL A 41 15.97 11.53 -20.86
C VAL A 41 16.58 12.83 -21.37
N ALA A 42 16.69 13.01 -22.68
CA ALA A 42 17.19 14.24 -23.28
C ALA A 42 16.25 15.44 -23.00
N ALA A 43 14.93 15.25 -23.04
CA ALA A 43 13.97 16.29 -22.69
C ALA A 43 14.11 16.73 -21.22
N ARG A 44 14.24 15.78 -20.28
CA ARG A 44 14.49 16.06 -18.85
C ARG A 44 15.76 16.87 -18.61
N ARG A 45 16.86 16.49 -19.24
CA ARG A 45 18.13 17.22 -19.13
C ARG A 45 18.06 18.63 -19.70
N ARG A 46 17.34 18.81 -20.82
CA ARG A 46 17.07 20.15 -21.36
C ARG A 46 16.21 20.97 -20.41
N ALA A 47 15.18 20.37 -19.83
CA ALA A 47 14.33 21.03 -18.86
C ALA A 47 15.11 21.46 -17.60
N ALA A 48 16.01 20.61 -17.10
CA ALA A 48 16.88 20.92 -15.97
C ALA A 48 17.82 22.10 -16.22
N ALA A 49 18.22 22.32 -17.47
CA ALA A 49 19.09 23.43 -17.87
C ALA A 49 18.32 24.73 -18.19
N ASP A 50 16.99 24.72 -18.17
CA ASP A 50 16.17 25.88 -18.49
C ASP A 50 16.15 26.89 -17.33
N GLU A 51 16.82 28.03 -17.51
CA GLU A 51 16.93 29.09 -16.51
C GLU A 51 15.58 29.74 -16.16
N ARG A 52 14.55 29.57 -17.00
CA ARG A 52 13.21 30.08 -16.72
C ARG A 52 12.59 29.41 -15.50
N TRP A 53 12.94 28.15 -15.22
CA TRP A 53 12.43 27.39 -14.08
C TRP A 53 12.84 27.99 -12.72
N PRO A 54 14.13 28.10 -12.38
CA PRO A 54 14.54 28.72 -11.12
C PRO A 54 14.17 30.20 -11.05
N ALA A 55 14.09 30.91 -12.19
CA ALA A 55 13.60 32.29 -12.21
C ALA A 55 12.11 32.40 -11.84
N LEU A 56 11.27 31.45 -12.28
CA LEU A 56 9.86 31.41 -11.87
C LEU A 56 9.73 31.16 -10.37
N LEU A 57 10.44 30.16 -9.83
CA LEU A 57 10.38 29.83 -8.40
C LEU A 57 10.76 31.03 -7.53
N ARG A 58 11.84 31.75 -7.85
CA ARG A 58 12.24 32.96 -7.13
C ARG A 58 11.15 34.03 -7.12
N ARG A 59 10.47 34.27 -8.24
CA ARG A 59 9.36 35.25 -8.28
C ARG A 59 8.18 34.81 -7.41
N ILE A 60 7.90 33.51 -7.33
CA ILE A 60 6.84 32.98 -6.46
C ILE A 60 7.23 33.19 -4.99
N GLU A 61 8.49 32.88 -4.63
CA GLU A 61 9.04 33.08 -3.28
C GLU A 61 9.00 34.56 -2.86
N GLU A 62 9.42 35.46 -3.74
CA GLU A 62 9.36 36.91 -3.50
C GLU A 62 7.93 37.41 -3.31
N ARG A 63 6.96 36.84 -4.04
CA ARG A 63 5.55 37.25 -3.96
C ARG A 63 4.84 36.73 -2.71
N PHE A 64 5.19 35.53 -2.26
CA PHE A 64 4.56 34.82 -1.15
C PHE A 64 5.57 34.45 -0.05
N PRO A 65 6.21 35.43 0.61
CA PRO A 65 7.29 35.17 1.57
C PRO A 65 6.84 34.40 2.82
N SER A 66 5.53 34.37 3.10
CA SER A 66 4.95 33.64 4.23
C SER A 66 4.55 32.21 3.88
N SER A 67 4.65 31.80 2.61
CA SER A 67 4.36 30.43 2.16
C SER A 67 5.65 29.62 2.04
N ILE A 68 5.56 28.32 2.29
CA ILE A 68 6.70 27.41 2.06
C ILE A 68 6.60 26.88 0.64
N ILE A 69 7.60 27.18 -0.18
CA ILE A 69 7.69 26.72 -1.56
C ILE A 69 8.76 25.63 -1.64
N THR A 70 8.42 24.49 -2.25
CA THR A 70 9.34 23.36 -2.39
C THR A 70 9.49 23.00 -3.86
N ASN A 71 10.74 22.96 -4.34
CA ASN A 71 11.07 22.50 -5.68
C ASN A 71 11.23 20.98 -5.68
N ASP A 72 10.32 20.29 -6.37
CA ASP A 72 10.29 18.83 -6.46
C ASP A 72 10.83 18.30 -7.80
N SER A 73 11.50 19.15 -8.58
CA SER A 73 12.09 18.83 -9.89
C SER A 73 13.58 18.43 -9.82
N PHE A 74 14.05 18.03 -8.64
CA PHE A 74 15.48 17.79 -8.38
C PHE A 74 16.05 16.57 -9.14
N HIS A 75 15.19 15.69 -9.67
CA HIS A 75 15.59 14.52 -10.45
C HIS A 75 15.89 14.82 -11.93
N LEU A 76 15.40 15.93 -12.49
CA LEU A 76 15.54 16.26 -13.91
C LEU A 76 17.01 16.27 -14.40
N PRO A 77 18.01 16.80 -13.66
CA PRO A 77 19.41 16.80 -14.10
C PRO A 77 19.97 15.38 -14.32
N THR A 78 19.51 14.41 -13.54
CA THR A 78 19.94 13.02 -13.66
C THR A 78 19.35 12.33 -14.90
N GLY A 79 18.33 12.94 -15.52
CA GLY A 79 17.53 12.31 -16.58
C GLY A 79 16.57 11.24 -16.07
N SER A 80 16.50 11.05 -14.75
CA SER A 80 15.52 10.20 -14.07
C SER A 80 14.14 10.88 -14.02
N LEU A 81 13.15 10.17 -13.46
CA LEU A 81 11.78 10.55 -13.04
C LEU A 81 11.17 11.88 -13.58
N ASP A 82 9.87 11.84 -13.85
CA ASP A 82 9.04 12.99 -14.28
C ASP A 82 9.18 13.42 -15.75
N ALA A 83 8.12 14.01 -16.27
CA ALA A 83 7.94 14.60 -17.60
C ALA A 83 7.49 16.08 -17.51
N CYS A 84 7.59 16.66 -16.31
CA CYS A 84 7.23 18.03 -15.99
C CYS A 84 8.17 18.68 -14.97
N TYR A 85 8.13 20.01 -14.88
CA TYR A 85 8.54 20.71 -13.66
C TYR A 85 7.45 20.54 -12.60
N ARG A 86 7.87 20.33 -11.37
CA ARG A 86 7.03 20.14 -10.20
C ARG A 86 7.50 21.01 -9.04
N PHE A 87 6.55 21.67 -8.40
CA PHE A 87 6.75 22.36 -7.13
C PHE A 87 5.47 22.37 -6.33
N SER A 88 5.61 22.64 -5.04
CA SER A 88 4.49 22.78 -4.12
C SER A 88 4.53 24.10 -3.36
N VAL A 89 3.36 24.57 -2.94
CA VAL A 89 3.17 25.79 -2.13
C VAL A 89 2.30 25.45 -0.94
N SER A 90 2.86 25.53 0.26
CA SER A 90 2.11 25.36 1.51
C SER A 90 1.73 26.73 2.07
N LEU A 91 0.43 26.95 2.23
CA LEU A 91 -0.12 28.25 2.65
C LEU A 91 -0.01 28.43 4.19
N PRO A 92 0.36 29.62 4.67
CA PRO A 92 0.33 29.95 6.10
C PRO A 92 -1.12 29.95 6.59
N ASP A 93 -1.39 29.47 7.80
CA ASP A 93 -2.73 29.26 8.42
C ASP A 93 -3.54 28.02 8.05
N ALA A 94 -3.04 27.12 7.19
CA ALA A 94 -3.70 25.83 7.04
C ALA A 94 -3.36 24.90 8.21
N ALA A 95 -4.12 24.99 9.31
CA ALA A 95 -4.06 24.09 10.48
C ALA A 95 -4.22 22.58 10.14
N GLY A 96 -4.43 22.23 8.86
CA GLY A 96 -4.56 20.86 8.35
C GLY A 96 -3.68 20.55 7.14
N GLY A 97 -2.48 21.15 7.02
CA GLY A 97 -1.49 20.73 6.01
C GLY A 97 -1.98 20.84 4.57
N ARG A 98 -2.50 22.01 4.18
CA ARG A 98 -2.93 22.26 2.79
C ARG A 98 -1.75 22.67 1.93
N THR A 99 -1.52 21.91 0.87
CA THR A 99 -0.42 22.14 -0.05
C THR A 99 -0.93 22.13 -1.48
N LEU A 100 -0.71 23.22 -2.22
CA LEU A 100 -1.00 23.29 -3.64
C LEU A 100 0.18 22.69 -4.41
N TRP A 101 -0.12 21.75 -5.30
CA TRP A 101 0.86 21.11 -6.16
C TRP A 101 0.70 21.59 -7.59
N PHE A 102 1.79 22.03 -8.19
CA PHE A 102 1.84 22.55 -9.56
C PHE A 102 2.74 21.68 -10.41
N HIS A 103 2.22 21.29 -11.57
CA HIS A 103 2.90 20.43 -12.53
C HIS A 103 2.88 21.10 -13.90
N ILE A 104 4.05 21.41 -14.45
CA ILE A 104 4.21 22.17 -15.70
C ILE A 104 4.94 21.29 -16.71
N GLY A 105 4.24 20.85 -17.75
CA GLY A 105 4.80 19.98 -18.78
C GLY A 105 5.93 20.68 -19.55
N PHE A 106 7.03 19.97 -19.76
CA PHE A 106 8.06 20.37 -20.73
C PHE A 106 7.98 19.55 -22.03
N LEU A 107 7.17 18.49 -22.06
CA LEU A 107 6.83 17.74 -23.28
C LEU A 107 5.62 18.35 -24.02
N VAL A 108 4.76 19.05 -23.29
CA VAL A 108 3.51 19.63 -23.79
C VAL A 108 3.28 21.01 -23.19
N PRO A 109 2.59 21.94 -23.89
CA PRO A 109 2.34 23.29 -23.40
C PRO A 109 1.15 23.33 -22.44
N TYR A 110 1.16 22.45 -21.44
CA TYR A 110 0.12 22.34 -20.44
C TYR A 110 0.68 22.36 -19.04
N TYR A 111 -0.11 22.86 -18.10
CA TYR A 111 0.11 22.66 -16.68
C TYR A 111 -1.17 22.18 -16.01
N PHE A 112 -1.05 21.57 -14.84
CA PHE A 112 -2.21 21.34 -13.97
C PHE A 112 -1.82 21.60 -12.52
N VAL A 113 -2.86 21.70 -11.70
CA VAL A 113 -2.78 22.04 -10.29
C VAL A 113 -3.78 21.21 -9.53
N TYR A 114 -3.43 20.84 -8.31
CA TYR A 114 -4.37 20.29 -7.34
C TYR A 114 -3.99 20.71 -5.92
N GLY A 115 -4.98 20.76 -5.05
CA GLY A 115 -4.78 20.83 -3.60
C GLY A 115 -4.57 19.44 -3.04
N TRP A 116 -3.52 19.27 -2.24
CA TRP A 116 -3.33 18.13 -1.37
C TRP A 116 -3.82 18.52 0.03
N ARG A 117 -4.70 17.69 0.59
CA ARG A 117 -5.33 17.92 1.90
C ARG A 117 -5.23 16.68 2.75
N GLN A 118 -4.75 16.85 3.98
CA GLN A 118 -4.84 15.82 5.01
C GLN A 118 -6.16 16.02 5.77
N VAL A 119 -7.03 15.02 5.72
CA VAL A 119 -8.33 15.04 6.39
C VAL A 119 -8.31 13.98 7.48
N GLN A 120 -8.64 14.40 8.70
CA GLN A 120 -8.82 13.49 9.81
C GLN A 120 -10.22 12.89 9.78
N PHE A 121 -10.29 11.56 9.82
CA PHE A 121 -11.52 10.79 9.94
C PHE A 121 -11.68 10.28 11.36
N VAL A 122 -12.92 10.23 11.81
CA VAL A 122 -13.35 9.52 13.01
C VAL A 122 -14.46 8.57 12.58
N ARG A 123 -14.17 7.26 12.54
CA ARG A 123 -15.11 6.23 12.04
C ARG A 123 -15.10 4.98 12.92
N PRO A 124 -16.22 4.23 12.99
CA PRO A 124 -16.19 2.93 13.62
C PRO A 124 -15.28 1.97 12.84
N PRO A 125 -14.43 1.17 13.51
CA PRO A 125 -13.58 0.18 12.86
C PRO A 125 -14.41 -0.86 12.10
N GLU A 126 -13.99 -1.16 10.88
CA GLU A 126 -14.62 -2.18 10.02
C GLU A 126 -13.95 -3.56 10.13
N LYS A 127 -12.73 -3.57 10.66
CA LYS A 127 -11.86 -4.72 10.83
C LYS A 127 -11.07 -4.58 12.11
N PHE A 128 -10.52 -5.67 12.62
CA PHE A 128 -9.63 -5.61 13.76
C PHE A 128 -8.50 -6.64 13.65
N ARG A 129 -7.43 -6.42 14.41
CA ARG A 129 -6.28 -7.30 14.54
C ARG A 129 -6.25 -7.90 15.93
N VAL A 130 -5.95 -9.19 16.02
CA VAL A 130 -5.69 -9.87 17.29
C VAL A 130 -4.38 -10.63 17.20
N VAL A 131 -3.59 -10.61 18.27
CA VAL A 131 -2.45 -11.51 18.42
C VAL A 131 -2.83 -12.66 19.34
N LEU A 132 -2.80 -13.89 18.82
CA LEU A 132 -3.11 -15.09 19.60
C LEU A 132 -2.14 -16.21 19.23
N GLY A 133 -1.55 -16.88 20.23
CA GLY A 133 -0.58 -17.96 20.00
C GLY A 133 0.68 -17.50 19.25
N GLY A 134 1.03 -16.20 19.34
CA GLY A 134 2.12 -15.59 18.57
C GLY A 134 1.84 -15.51 17.06
N VAL A 135 0.57 -15.52 16.66
CA VAL A 135 0.09 -15.33 15.28
C VAL A 135 -0.72 -14.04 15.21
N ASN A 136 -0.47 -13.22 14.19
CA ASN A 136 -1.25 -12.03 13.89
C ASN A 136 -2.48 -12.43 13.06
N PHE A 137 -3.68 -12.17 13.55
CA PHE A 137 -4.92 -12.36 12.80
C PHE A 137 -5.50 -11.02 12.38
N PHE A 138 -5.93 -10.91 11.12
CA PHE A 138 -6.66 -9.77 10.57
C PHE A 138 -8.10 -10.19 10.29
N ILE A 139 -9.04 -9.65 11.05
CA ILE A 139 -10.45 -10.04 11.03
C ILE A 139 -11.23 -9.01 10.22
N SER A 140 -11.84 -9.43 9.11
CA SER A 140 -12.63 -8.54 8.23
C SER A 140 -14.09 -8.43 8.70
N ARG A 141 -14.30 -8.21 10.00
CA ARG A 141 -15.61 -8.01 10.63
C ARG A 141 -15.54 -6.87 11.65
N ASN A 142 -16.69 -6.27 11.91
CA ASN A 142 -16.83 -5.20 12.89
C ASN A 142 -16.50 -5.72 14.30
N PRO A 143 -15.62 -5.05 15.09
CA PRO A 143 -15.27 -5.49 16.44
C PRO A 143 -16.39 -5.26 17.47
N HIS A 144 -17.50 -4.60 17.13
CA HIS A 144 -18.72 -4.58 17.94
C HIS A 144 -19.62 -5.80 17.74
N ASP A 145 -19.20 -6.74 16.90
CA ASP A 145 -19.91 -7.99 16.76
C ASP A 145 -19.79 -8.83 18.04
N LEU A 146 -20.90 -8.92 18.78
CA LEU A 146 -20.98 -9.64 20.05
C LEU A 146 -20.76 -11.15 19.91
N GLU A 147 -20.80 -11.70 18.68
CA GLU A 147 -20.37 -13.08 18.43
C GLU A 147 -18.85 -13.24 18.56
N LEU A 148 -18.08 -12.16 18.36
CA LEU A 148 -16.62 -12.17 18.29
C LEU A 148 -15.96 -11.52 19.51
N VAL A 149 -16.53 -10.43 20.03
CA VAL A 149 -15.96 -9.64 21.13
C VAL A 149 -16.93 -9.60 22.31
N SER A 150 -16.47 -10.06 23.47
CA SER A 150 -17.27 -10.13 24.70
C SER A 150 -17.33 -8.82 25.49
N ASN A 151 -16.40 -7.88 25.24
CA ASN A 151 -16.36 -6.56 25.87
C ASN A 151 -16.47 -5.45 24.82
N ALA A 152 -17.67 -5.24 24.29
CA ALA A 152 -17.94 -4.25 23.25
C ALA A 152 -18.00 -2.80 23.74
N ASP A 153 -17.92 -2.57 25.06
CA ASP A 153 -17.96 -1.24 25.68
C ASP A 153 -16.59 -0.55 25.74
N ASP A 154 -15.53 -1.20 25.27
CA ASP A 154 -14.21 -0.58 25.16
C ASP A 154 -14.28 0.64 24.21
N GLU A 155 -14.00 1.82 24.76
CA GLU A 155 -13.98 3.11 24.05
C GLU A 155 -13.11 3.05 22.78
N ARG A 156 -12.06 2.21 22.75
CA ARG A 156 -11.19 2.02 21.58
C ARG A 156 -11.89 1.36 20.39
N LEU A 157 -13.00 0.65 20.63
CA LEU A 157 -13.78 0.00 19.58
C LEU A 157 -14.80 0.94 18.97
N LYS A 158 -15.19 2.02 19.67
CA LYS A 158 -16.24 2.95 19.22
C LYS A 158 -15.84 3.75 17.98
N SER A 159 -14.59 4.20 17.94
CA SER A 159 -14.09 4.98 16.80
C SER A 159 -12.57 4.92 16.69
N VAL A 160 -12.10 4.87 15.45
CA VAL A 160 -10.71 5.08 15.07
C VAL A 160 -10.55 6.48 14.51
N THR A 161 -9.58 7.21 15.04
CA THR A 161 -9.11 8.45 14.45
C THR A 161 -7.92 8.14 13.55
N PHE A 162 -8.01 8.54 12.29
CA PHE A 162 -6.93 8.36 11.33
C PHE A 162 -6.93 9.47 10.30
N ASP A 163 -5.77 9.80 9.77
CA ASP A 163 -5.63 10.84 8.76
C ASP A 163 -5.51 10.19 7.39
N GLU A 164 -6.20 10.77 6.41
CA GLU A 164 -6.10 10.38 5.02
C GLU A 164 -5.84 11.57 4.13
N SER A 165 -5.05 11.36 3.10
CA SER A 165 -4.67 12.42 2.17
C SER A 165 -5.48 12.35 0.88
N TYR A 166 -6.01 13.48 0.44
CA TYR A 166 -6.80 13.57 -0.79
C TYR A 166 -6.23 14.63 -1.72
N ILE A 167 -6.43 14.39 -3.00
CA ILE A 167 -6.17 15.32 -4.08
C ILE A 167 -7.50 15.90 -4.54
N ASP A 168 -7.55 17.22 -4.66
CA ASP A 168 -8.70 17.93 -5.19
C ASP A 168 -8.27 18.89 -6.30
N PHE A 169 -8.89 18.78 -7.47
CA PHE A 169 -8.66 19.69 -8.59
C PHE A 169 -9.46 20.99 -8.44
N GLU A 170 -10.46 21.01 -7.55
CA GLU A 170 -11.22 22.20 -7.19
C GLU A 170 -10.54 22.91 -6.00
N LEU A 171 -9.94 24.06 -6.31
CA LEU A 171 -9.27 24.89 -5.32
C LEU A 171 -10.31 25.66 -4.50
N SER A 172 -10.09 25.75 -3.20
CA SER A 172 -10.96 26.48 -2.29
C SER A 172 -10.82 28.00 -2.47
N ALA A 173 -11.77 28.77 -1.92
CA ALA A 173 -11.80 30.22 -2.05
C ALA A 173 -10.56 30.93 -1.48
N ASP A 174 -9.92 30.33 -0.46
CA ASP A 174 -8.65 30.77 0.13
C ASP A 174 -7.43 30.40 -0.71
N GLU A 175 -7.48 29.30 -1.47
CA GLU A 175 -6.40 28.83 -2.34
C GLU A 175 -6.34 29.62 -3.66
N LEU A 176 -7.50 30.01 -4.20
CA LEU A 176 -7.65 30.66 -5.50
C LEU A 176 -6.78 31.93 -5.69
N PRO A 177 -6.73 32.89 -4.75
CA PRO A 177 -5.95 34.11 -4.96
C PRO A 177 -4.45 33.86 -5.17
N CYS A 178 -3.88 32.90 -4.43
CA CYS A 178 -2.49 32.49 -4.61
C CYS A 178 -2.31 31.75 -5.94
N ALA A 179 -3.16 30.75 -6.18
CA ALA A 179 -3.08 29.91 -7.37
C ALA A 179 -3.23 30.70 -8.67
N GLU A 180 -4.16 31.65 -8.75
CA GLU A 180 -4.36 32.49 -9.94
C GLU A 180 -3.14 33.35 -10.29
N TRP A 181 -2.46 33.90 -9.28
CA TRP A 181 -1.23 34.66 -9.54
C TRP A 181 -0.15 33.74 -10.11
N ILE A 182 -0.02 32.54 -9.54
CA ILE A 182 0.95 31.53 -10.00
C ILE A 182 0.58 31.05 -11.41
N PHE A 183 -0.70 30.83 -11.73
CA PHE A 183 -1.16 30.50 -13.07
C PHE A 183 -0.68 31.54 -14.08
N ARG A 184 -0.94 32.83 -13.83
CA ARG A 184 -0.50 33.92 -14.70
C ARG A 184 1.03 33.94 -14.85
N ALA A 185 1.77 33.67 -13.78
CA ALA A 185 3.23 33.61 -13.82
C ALA A 185 3.75 32.41 -14.64
N ILE A 186 3.11 31.24 -14.54
CA ILE A 186 3.41 30.04 -15.34
C ILE A 186 3.13 30.31 -16.82
N GLU A 187 1.93 30.79 -17.14
CA GLU A 187 1.49 31.09 -18.50
C GLU A 187 2.40 32.13 -19.16
N ALA A 188 2.80 33.18 -18.44
CA ALA A 188 3.75 34.19 -18.93
C ALA A 188 5.17 33.64 -19.17
N THR A 189 5.59 32.63 -18.40
CA THR A 189 6.96 32.07 -18.47
C THR A 189 7.09 31.01 -19.57
N PHE A 190 6.07 30.16 -19.70
CA PHE A 190 6.14 28.95 -20.53
C PHE A 190 5.15 28.97 -21.69
N GLY A 191 4.20 29.89 -21.75
CA GLY A 191 3.18 29.96 -22.81
C GLY A 191 2.21 28.77 -22.82
N CYS A 192 2.11 28.05 -21.71
CA CYS A 192 1.23 26.91 -21.53
C CYS A 192 -0.19 27.33 -21.10
N GLU A 193 -1.13 26.40 -21.11
CA GLU A 193 -2.51 26.58 -20.61
C GLU A 193 -2.87 25.48 -19.59
N ARG A 194 -3.89 25.69 -18.76
CA ARG A 194 -4.32 24.66 -17.80
C ARG A 194 -4.96 23.47 -18.51
N MET A 195 -4.49 22.26 -18.24
CA MET A 195 -5.12 21.02 -18.69
C MET A 195 -6.33 20.69 -17.80
N PRO A 196 -7.51 20.42 -18.38
CA PRO A 196 -8.66 19.92 -17.62
C PRO A 196 -8.42 18.51 -17.07
N PRO A 197 -8.87 18.21 -15.83
CA PRO A 197 -8.76 16.87 -15.25
C PRO A 197 -9.35 15.77 -16.13
N GLU A 198 -10.46 16.03 -16.82
CA GLU A 198 -11.15 15.06 -17.68
C GLU A 198 -10.27 14.59 -18.84
N VAL A 199 -9.34 15.46 -19.28
CA VAL A 199 -8.38 15.15 -20.34
C VAL A 199 -7.18 14.41 -19.77
N GLY A 200 -6.60 14.92 -18.68
CA GLY A 200 -5.44 14.28 -18.04
C GLY A 200 -5.74 12.86 -17.53
N MET A 201 -7.01 12.57 -17.23
CA MET A 201 -7.47 11.28 -16.71
C MET A 201 -7.76 10.22 -17.79
N VAL A 202 -7.64 10.57 -19.08
CA VAL A 202 -7.79 9.61 -20.18
C VAL A 202 -6.70 8.55 -20.12
N LEU A 203 -7.10 7.27 -20.22
CA LEU A 203 -6.20 6.12 -20.22
C LEU A 203 -5.35 6.04 -21.49
N VAL A 204 -4.11 5.59 -21.33
CA VAL A 204 -3.17 5.22 -22.39
C VAL A 204 -2.80 3.75 -22.18
N PRO A 205 -3.68 2.81 -22.59
CA PRO A 205 -3.62 1.43 -22.14
C PRO A 205 -2.42 0.64 -22.66
N ASP A 206 -1.79 1.09 -23.74
CA ASP A 206 -0.66 0.43 -24.40
C ASP A 206 0.70 0.96 -23.95
N VAL A 207 0.75 1.84 -22.95
CA VAL A 207 1.98 2.40 -22.37
C VAL A 207 2.05 2.08 -20.87
N ALA A 208 3.24 1.74 -20.39
CA ALA A 208 3.52 1.58 -18.97
C ALA A 208 4.49 2.67 -18.50
N VAL A 209 4.26 3.20 -17.30
CA VAL A 209 5.07 4.27 -16.68
C VAL A 209 5.20 3.99 -15.19
N ASN A 210 6.40 3.66 -14.70
CA ASN A 210 6.59 3.24 -13.31
C ASN A 210 5.98 4.27 -12.33
N PRO A 211 4.98 3.90 -11.50
CA PRO A 211 4.59 2.52 -11.14
C PRO A 211 3.39 1.89 -11.88
N ARG A 212 2.79 2.56 -12.85
CA ARG A 212 1.64 2.10 -13.66
C ARG A 212 2.03 1.04 -14.68
N ALA A 213 1.37 -0.11 -14.61
CA ALA A 213 1.48 -1.18 -15.60
C ALA A 213 0.66 -0.84 -16.86
N LEU A 214 0.74 -1.71 -17.87
CA LEU A 214 -0.11 -1.62 -19.07
C LEU A 214 -1.60 -1.64 -18.68
N GLY A 215 -2.40 -0.78 -19.31
CA GLY A 215 -3.83 -0.61 -19.02
C GLY A 215 -4.15 0.39 -17.91
N GLU A 216 -3.15 0.82 -17.12
CA GLU A 216 -3.37 1.69 -15.96
C GLU A 216 -2.93 3.15 -16.18
N ALA A 217 -1.96 3.35 -17.08
CA ALA A 217 -1.37 4.67 -17.33
C ALA A 217 -2.39 5.66 -17.91
N ARG A 218 -2.26 6.93 -17.53
CA ARG A 218 -3.07 8.05 -18.04
C ARG A 218 -2.21 9.12 -18.70
N LEU A 219 -2.85 10.06 -19.36
CA LEU A 219 -2.17 11.24 -19.90
C LEU A 219 -1.43 12.03 -18.81
N TYR A 220 -1.96 12.15 -17.59
CA TYR A 220 -1.22 12.76 -16.47
C TYR A 220 0.07 12.00 -16.10
N ASP A 221 0.00 10.66 -16.05
CA ASP A 221 1.18 9.84 -15.72
C ASP A 221 2.26 9.99 -16.78
N CYS A 222 1.88 10.02 -18.06
CA CYS A 222 2.80 10.08 -19.19
C CYS A 222 3.37 11.48 -19.42
N LEU A 223 2.52 12.52 -19.39
CA LEU A 223 2.91 13.89 -19.75
C LEU A 223 3.46 14.69 -18.58
N PHE A 224 3.28 14.21 -17.34
CA PHE A 224 3.73 14.89 -16.14
C PHE A 224 4.45 13.95 -15.19
N THR A 225 3.77 13.20 -14.32
CA THR A 225 4.45 12.29 -13.38
C THR A 225 3.51 11.18 -12.94
N ALA A 226 4.04 9.98 -12.67
CA ALA A 226 3.27 8.80 -12.30
C ALA A 226 3.04 8.67 -10.77
N GLY A 227 3.38 9.69 -9.99
CA GLY A 227 3.52 9.57 -8.53
C GLY A 227 2.23 9.57 -7.70
N HIS A 228 1.06 9.87 -8.27
CA HIS A 228 -0.17 10.00 -7.49
C HIS A 228 -1.25 9.03 -7.97
N GLU A 229 -2.04 8.50 -7.04
CA GLU A 229 -3.37 7.98 -7.36
C GLU A 229 -4.24 9.17 -7.76
N TRP A 230 -4.27 9.49 -9.05
CA TRP A 230 -5.10 10.56 -9.58
C TRP A 230 -6.61 10.29 -9.44
N VAL A 231 -6.99 9.09 -8.96
CA VAL A 231 -8.38 8.75 -8.61
C VAL A 231 -8.59 8.97 -7.13
N ARG A 232 -9.76 9.53 -6.82
CA ARG A 232 -10.40 9.38 -5.51
C ARG A 232 -10.39 7.89 -5.10
N PRO A 233 -10.22 7.61 -3.81
CA PRO A 233 -11.43 7.20 -3.11
C PRO A 233 -12.12 8.46 -2.63
N SER A 234 -13.43 8.55 -2.87
CA SER A 234 -14.25 9.52 -2.16
C SER A 234 -13.99 9.33 -0.66
N PRO A 235 -14.10 10.35 0.20
CA PRO A 235 -14.06 10.13 1.64
C PRO A 235 -14.91 8.93 2.07
N CYS A 236 -16.07 8.70 1.42
CA CYS A 236 -16.95 7.56 1.66
C CYS A 236 -16.37 6.18 1.27
N GLU A 237 -15.39 6.12 0.36
CA GLU A 237 -14.74 4.89 -0.15
C GLU A 237 -13.45 4.55 0.60
N VAL A 238 -12.99 5.45 1.47
CA VAL A 238 -11.82 5.20 2.32
C VAL A 238 -12.15 4.16 3.38
N ARG A 239 -11.38 3.07 3.34
CA ARG A 239 -11.53 1.96 4.28
C ARG A 239 -11.04 2.37 5.66
N THR A 240 -11.85 2.10 6.67
CA THR A 240 -11.46 2.39 8.04
C THR A 240 -10.30 1.48 8.46
N PRO A 241 -9.20 2.02 9.04
CA PRO A 241 -8.13 1.21 9.59
C PRO A 241 -8.62 0.22 10.64
N GLY A 242 -7.89 -0.88 10.79
CA GLY A 242 -8.22 -1.86 11.82
C GLY A 242 -7.76 -1.41 13.20
N VAL A 243 -8.48 -1.83 14.23
CA VAL A 243 -8.07 -1.68 15.64
C VAL A 243 -7.40 -2.93 16.16
N GLU A 244 -6.48 -2.80 17.11
CA GLU A 244 -5.98 -3.95 17.86
C GLU A 244 -6.95 -4.27 19.00
N VAL A 245 -7.35 -5.54 19.09
CA VAL A 245 -8.21 -6.08 20.14
C VAL A 245 -7.41 -7.10 20.93
N ASP A 246 -7.40 -6.93 22.25
CA ASP A 246 -6.78 -7.90 23.15
C ASP A 246 -7.51 -9.24 23.07
N ALA A 247 -6.75 -10.34 23.01
CA ALA A 247 -7.31 -11.68 22.92
C ALA A 247 -8.24 -12.04 24.10
N SER A 248 -8.07 -11.41 25.26
CA SER A 248 -8.93 -11.57 26.43
C SER A 248 -10.33 -10.98 26.26
N ASN A 249 -10.51 -10.07 25.31
CA ASN A 249 -11.81 -9.47 24.98
C ASN A 249 -12.59 -10.28 23.95
N LEU A 250 -12.06 -11.40 23.45
CA LEU A 250 -12.77 -12.25 22.50
C LEU A 250 -13.77 -13.17 23.19
N THR A 251 -14.85 -13.50 22.50
CA THR A 251 -15.73 -14.58 22.95
C THR A 251 -14.97 -15.90 23.01
N GLY A 252 -15.35 -16.78 23.95
CA GLY A 252 -14.72 -18.10 24.09
C GLY A 252 -14.78 -18.91 22.79
N ARG A 253 -15.91 -18.82 22.08
CA ARG A 253 -16.12 -19.40 20.74
C ARG A 253 -15.08 -18.90 19.75
N PHE A 254 -14.94 -17.58 19.62
CA PHE A 254 -14.07 -17.01 18.59
C PHE A 254 -12.59 -17.22 18.92
N ALA A 255 -12.21 -17.10 20.20
CA ALA A 255 -10.87 -17.45 20.67
C ALA A 255 -10.51 -18.92 20.36
N ALA A 256 -11.48 -19.84 20.46
CA ALA A 256 -11.28 -21.24 20.11
C ALA A 256 -10.96 -21.44 18.62
N VAL A 257 -11.67 -20.75 17.72
CA VAL A 257 -11.38 -20.75 16.28
C VAL A 257 -9.95 -20.26 16.00
N LEU A 258 -9.56 -19.11 16.57
CA LEU A 258 -8.23 -18.54 16.36
C LEU A 258 -7.11 -19.44 16.91
N LYS A 259 -7.34 -20.18 18.00
CA LYS A 259 -6.37 -21.16 18.52
C LYS A 259 -6.12 -22.31 17.54
N VAL A 260 -7.18 -22.81 16.91
CA VAL A 260 -7.06 -23.88 15.90
C VAL A 260 -6.24 -23.39 14.71
N LEU A 261 -6.59 -22.22 14.18
CA LEU A 261 -5.86 -21.60 13.07
C LEU A 261 -4.41 -21.32 13.46
N ALA A 262 -4.15 -20.80 14.66
CA ALA A 262 -2.80 -20.47 15.09
C ALA A 262 -1.90 -21.71 15.11
N ALA A 263 -2.39 -22.85 15.61
CA ALA A 263 -1.63 -24.10 15.60
C ALA A 263 -1.31 -24.57 14.18
N LEU A 264 -2.29 -24.54 13.26
CA LEU A 264 -2.11 -24.92 11.86
C LEU A 264 -1.05 -24.06 11.17
N TYR A 265 -1.17 -22.73 11.28
CA TYR A 265 -0.24 -21.81 10.63
C TYR A 265 1.17 -21.87 11.24
N LYS A 266 1.31 -22.12 12.55
CA LYS A 266 2.63 -22.36 13.16
C LYS A 266 3.33 -23.60 12.58
N ILE A 267 2.58 -24.67 12.34
CA ILE A 267 3.12 -25.88 11.69
C ILE A 267 3.50 -25.55 10.24
N LEU A 268 2.59 -24.95 9.47
CA LEU A 268 2.82 -24.58 8.08
C LEU A 268 4.06 -23.70 7.91
N TRP A 269 4.15 -22.58 8.63
CA TRP A 269 5.26 -21.65 8.53
C TRP A 269 6.61 -22.24 8.98
N SER A 270 6.60 -23.29 9.80
CA SER A 270 7.83 -24.00 10.15
C SER A 270 8.44 -24.75 8.98
N LEU A 271 7.63 -25.05 7.96
CA LEU A 271 7.98 -25.86 6.80
C LEU A 271 8.20 -25.05 5.53
N MET A 272 7.90 -23.74 5.56
CA MET A 272 8.09 -22.82 4.44
C MET A 272 9.45 -22.11 4.54
N PRO A 273 10.38 -22.33 3.60
CA PRO A 273 11.68 -21.66 3.58
C PRO A 273 11.58 -20.13 3.44
N GLU A 274 10.58 -19.64 2.71
CA GLU A 274 10.34 -18.22 2.42
C GLU A 274 10.00 -17.43 3.68
N VAL A 275 9.54 -18.11 4.73
CA VAL A 275 9.11 -17.52 6.01
C VAL A 275 10.27 -17.47 7.02
N GLN A 276 11.39 -18.15 6.75
CA GLN A 276 12.57 -18.15 7.61
C GLN A 276 13.47 -16.93 7.36
N GLY A 277 13.00 -15.75 7.76
CA GLY A 277 13.75 -14.50 7.67
C GLY A 277 12.91 -13.27 7.29
N ALA A 278 11.68 -13.47 6.82
CA ALA A 278 10.73 -12.41 6.49
C ALA A 278 9.51 -12.46 7.42
N PHE A 279 9.13 -11.29 7.95
CA PHE A 279 7.93 -11.12 8.77
C PHE A 279 6.69 -11.35 7.87
N PHE A 280 6.07 -12.53 7.93
CA PHE A 280 4.83 -12.75 7.19
C PHE A 280 3.68 -11.98 7.86
N GLY A 281 2.98 -11.18 7.07
CA GLY A 281 1.97 -10.19 7.47
C GLY A 281 0.64 -10.76 7.95
N GLY A 282 0.67 -11.74 8.86
CA GLY A 282 -0.49 -12.33 9.54
C GLY A 282 -1.44 -13.14 8.66
N VAL A 283 -2.51 -13.63 9.27
CA VAL A 283 -3.54 -14.48 8.69
C VAL A 283 -4.84 -13.70 8.61
N THR A 284 -5.45 -13.60 7.42
CA THR A 284 -6.78 -13.01 7.27
C THR A 284 -7.86 -14.07 7.47
N THR A 285 -8.89 -13.77 8.26
CA THR A 285 -10.03 -14.66 8.50
C THR A 285 -11.31 -13.86 8.72
N ASP A 286 -12.46 -14.43 8.39
CA ASP A 286 -13.79 -13.91 8.74
C ASP A 286 -14.29 -14.43 10.11
N GLY A 287 -13.46 -15.25 10.76
CA GLY A 287 -13.73 -15.86 12.06
C GLY A 287 -14.61 -17.10 12.04
N VAL A 288 -14.87 -17.65 10.86
CA VAL A 288 -15.54 -18.94 10.70
C VAL A 288 -14.50 -20.00 10.38
N LEU A 289 -14.46 -21.08 11.17
CA LEU A 289 -13.63 -22.22 10.87
C LEU A 289 -14.40 -23.15 9.92
N ARG A 290 -13.83 -23.41 8.73
CA ARG A 290 -14.40 -24.36 7.77
C ARG A 290 -13.52 -25.60 7.67
N LYS A 291 -14.14 -26.78 7.66
CA LYS A 291 -13.40 -28.05 7.62
C LYS A 291 -12.58 -28.19 6.34
N GLU A 292 -13.14 -27.74 5.21
CA GLU A 292 -12.48 -27.76 3.90
C GLU A 292 -11.21 -26.92 3.90
N GLU A 293 -11.26 -25.72 4.51
CA GLU A 293 -10.09 -24.85 4.65
C GLU A 293 -9.01 -25.50 5.52
N VAL A 294 -9.40 -26.08 6.65
CA VAL A 294 -8.47 -26.80 7.54
C VAL A 294 -7.82 -27.99 6.82
N LEU A 295 -8.61 -28.78 6.08
CA LEU A 295 -8.10 -29.91 5.30
C LEU A 295 -7.16 -29.45 4.17
N SER A 296 -7.46 -28.33 3.52
CA SER A 296 -6.59 -27.73 2.51
C SER A 296 -5.23 -27.35 3.10
N VAL A 297 -5.22 -26.66 4.24
CA VAL A 297 -3.97 -26.29 4.93
C VAL A 297 -3.19 -27.54 5.37
N LEU A 298 -3.87 -28.58 5.86
CA LEU A 298 -3.22 -29.84 6.24
C LEU A 298 -2.62 -30.57 5.04
N ALA A 299 -3.28 -30.55 3.88
CA ALA A 299 -2.74 -31.13 2.66
C ALA A 299 -1.45 -30.41 2.20
N GLU A 300 -1.41 -29.08 2.33
CA GLU A 300 -0.21 -28.29 2.05
C GLU A 300 0.93 -28.62 3.03
N ILE A 301 0.64 -28.68 4.33
CA ILE A 301 1.60 -29.10 5.35
C ILE A 301 2.17 -30.49 5.02
N ARG A 302 1.33 -31.45 4.59
CA ARG A 302 1.75 -32.79 4.20
C ARG A 302 2.71 -32.77 3.01
N ALA A 303 2.41 -31.98 1.98
CA ALA A 303 3.28 -31.83 0.82
C ALA A 303 4.65 -31.25 1.20
N LEU A 304 4.68 -30.29 2.14
CA LEU A 304 5.93 -29.70 2.62
C LEU A 304 6.71 -30.61 3.57
N MET A 305 6.07 -31.60 4.18
CA MET A 305 6.71 -32.59 5.07
C MET A 305 7.43 -33.73 4.33
N ASP A 306 7.24 -33.89 3.01
CA ASP A 306 7.78 -35.03 2.26
C ASP A 306 8.68 -34.62 1.07
N PRO A 307 10.00 -34.42 1.29
CA PRO A 307 10.69 -34.25 2.57
C PRO A 307 10.72 -32.79 3.06
N PRO A 308 10.88 -32.53 4.36
CA PRO A 308 10.96 -31.16 4.88
C PRO A 308 12.25 -30.49 4.40
N LYS A 309 12.11 -29.27 3.88
CA LYS A 309 13.23 -28.49 3.33
C LYS A 309 13.84 -27.51 4.33
N THR A 310 13.11 -27.18 5.40
CA THR A 310 13.55 -26.20 6.39
C THR A 310 14.38 -26.84 7.51
N PRO A 311 15.37 -26.14 8.08
CA PRO A 311 16.11 -26.59 9.27
C PRO A 311 15.22 -27.04 10.42
N ARG A 312 14.13 -26.29 10.71
CA ARG A 312 13.16 -26.64 11.76
C ARG A 312 12.36 -27.89 11.39
N GLY A 313 11.90 -28.00 10.14
CA GLY A 313 11.20 -29.17 9.64
C GLY A 313 12.05 -30.45 9.68
N ILE A 314 13.36 -30.33 9.40
CA ILE A 314 14.30 -31.45 9.49
C ILE A 314 14.56 -31.84 10.96
N ALA A 315 14.84 -30.88 11.83
CA ALA A 315 15.17 -31.12 13.23
C ALA A 315 14.00 -31.70 14.05
N SER A 316 12.78 -31.18 13.83
CA SER A 316 11.58 -31.56 14.57
C SER A 316 10.63 -32.46 13.75
N LYS A 317 11.14 -33.17 12.73
CA LYS A 317 10.31 -33.98 11.82
C LYS A 317 9.31 -34.89 12.53
N ARG A 318 9.78 -35.66 13.53
CA ARG A 318 8.93 -36.61 14.29
C ARG A 318 7.84 -35.92 15.09
N GLU A 319 8.17 -34.78 15.71
CA GLU A 319 7.25 -33.99 16.52
C GLU A 319 6.17 -33.36 15.65
N LEU A 320 6.55 -32.79 14.51
CA LEU A 320 5.62 -32.23 13.53
C LEU A 320 4.73 -33.30 12.93
N GLU A 321 5.26 -34.47 12.56
CA GLU A 321 4.43 -35.59 12.09
C GLU A 321 3.43 -36.08 13.13
N ALA A 322 3.82 -36.13 14.41
CA ALA A 322 2.92 -36.48 15.50
C ALA A 322 1.81 -35.43 15.64
N ALA A 323 2.17 -34.14 15.65
CA ALA A 323 1.21 -33.05 15.73
C ALA A 323 0.22 -33.06 14.54
N ILE A 324 0.71 -33.29 13.32
CA ILE A 324 -0.12 -33.40 12.11
C ILE A 324 -1.11 -34.56 12.22
N ARG A 325 -0.66 -35.75 12.65
CA ARG A 325 -1.55 -36.91 12.83
C ARG A 325 -2.62 -36.66 13.88
N GLU A 326 -2.27 -35.99 14.97
CA GLU A 326 -3.20 -35.69 16.06
C GLU A 326 -4.27 -34.68 15.62
N ILE A 327 -3.90 -33.59 14.95
CA ILE A 327 -4.88 -32.62 14.44
C ILE A 327 -5.74 -33.22 13.33
N GLU A 328 -5.20 -34.05 12.44
CA GLU A 328 -6.00 -34.78 11.43
C GLU A 328 -7.04 -35.69 12.08
N ALA A 329 -6.68 -36.42 13.14
CA ALA A 329 -7.62 -37.28 13.86
C ALA A 329 -8.71 -36.47 14.59
N LEU A 330 -8.39 -35.26 15.05
CA LEU A 330 -9.35 -34.33 15.65
C LEU A 330 -10.30 -33.76 14.58
N VAL A 331 -9.78 -33.35 13.42
CA VAL A 331 -10.56 -32.82 12.28
C VAL A 331 -11.45 -33.90 11.66
N ALA A 332 -10.99 -35.15 11.59
CA ALA A 332 -11.78 -36.27 11.07
C ALA A 332 -13.04 -36.54 11.89
N ARG A 333 -12.98 -36.31 13.22
CA ARG A 333 -14.11 -36.49 14.15
C ARG A 333 -15.04 -35.28 14.24
N TRP A 334 -14.67 -34.16 13.63
CA TRP A 334 -15.49 -32.97 13.54
C TRP A 334 -16.44 -33.08 12.36
N ASP A 335 -17.71 -32.76 12.54
CA ASP A 335 -18.73 -32.73 11.49
C ASP A 335 -18.44 -31.67 10.41
N GLY A 336 -17.72 -30.61 10.79
CA GLY A 336 -17.25 -29.56 9.90
C GLY A 336 -18.15 -28.33 9.84
N GLU A 337 -19.20 -28.29 10.65
CA GLU A 337 -20.09 -27.14 10.78
C GLU A 337 -20.01 -26.57 12.21
N GLY A 338 -19.85 -25.24 12.32
CA GLY A 338 -19.91 -24.56 13.62
C GLY A 338 -18.57 -24.51 14.38
N GLU A 339 -18.65 -24.67 15.71
CA GLU A 339 -17.51 -24.43 16.60
C GLU A 339 -16.51 -25.60 16.60
N PRO A 340 -15.20 -25.34 16.74
CA PRO A 340 -14.22 -26.42 16.87
C PRO A 340 -14.52 -27.26 18.12
N PRO A 341 -14.42 -28.60 18.04
CA PRO A 341 -14.65 -29.48 19.19
C PRO A 341 -13.74 -29.13 20.38
N VAL A 342 -14.26 -29.26 21.60
CA VAL A 342 -13.49 -28.97 22.84
C VAL A 342 -12.16 -29.72 22.90
N SER A 343 -12.11 -30.96 22.40
CA SER A 343 -10.89 -31.75 22.30
C SER A 343 -9.84 -31.13 21.37
N MET A 344 -10.28 -30.51 20.27
CA MET A 344 -9.41 -29.80 19.33
C MET A 344 -8.86 -28.51 19.95
N VAL A 345 -9.69 -27.79 20.70
CA VAL A 345 -9.30 -26.55 21.41
C VAL A 345 -8.34 -26.83 22.55
N ALA A 346 -8.57 -27.92 23.30
CA ALA A 346 -7.68 -28.35 24.37
C ALA A 346 -6.30 -28.73 23.81
N TRP A 347 -6.28 -29.56 22.77
CA TRP A 347 -5.04 -29.97 22.11
C TRP A 347 -4.26 -28.77 21.54
N THR A 348 -4.94 -27.87 20.81
CA THR A 348 -4.28 -26.67 20.24
C THR A 348 -3.75 -25.74 21.32
N SER A 349 -4.47 -25.57 22.44
CA SER A 349 -3.99 -24.75 23.55
C SER A 349 -2.70 -25.31 24.16
N THR A 350 -2.62 -26.63 24.37
CA THR A 350 -1.41 -27.30 24.86
C THR A 350 -0.26 -27.20 23.85
N PHE A 351 -0.55 -27.44 22.57
CA PHE A 351 0.44 -27.34 21.50
C PHE A 351 1.07 -25.93 21.45
N LEU A 352 0.25 -24.88 21.43
CA LEU A 352 0.73 -23.50 21.37
C LEU A 352 1.54 -23.09 22.61
N ALA A 353 1.14 -23.53 23.80
CA ALA A 353 1.87 -23.25 25.04
C ALA A 353 3.29 -23.86 25.01
N ASN A 354 3.41 -25.12 24.59
CA ASN A 354 4.71 -25.78 24.44
C ASN A 354 5.56 -25.14 23.33
N TRP A 355 4.91 -24.73 22.24
CA TRP A 355 5.57 -24.09 21.10
C TRP A 355 6.22 -22.74 21.44
N LEU A 356 5.60 -21.96 22.32
CA LEU A 356 6.14 -20.68 22.79
C LEU A 356 7.39 -20.87 23.66
N LEU A 357 7.41 -21.91 24.50
CA LEU A 357 8.57 -22.23 25.35
C LEU A 357 9.80 -22.66 24.54
N ASP A 358 9.61 -23.32 23.40
CA ASP A 358 10.70 -23.70 22.49
C ASP A 358 11.28 -22.51 21.68
N SER A 359 10.64 -21.33 21.76
CA SER A 359 11.02 -20.14 21.00
C SER A 359 11.90 -19.15 21.80
N GLU A 360 12.01 -19.31 23.12
CA GLU A 360 12.94 -18.51 23.93
C GLU A 360 14.37 -19.07 23.80
N PRO A 361 15.38 -18.25 23.46
CA PRO A 361 16.75 -18.73 23.40
C PRO A 361 17.18 -19.17 24.80
N LYS A 362 17.49 -20.45 24.98
CA LYS A 362 18.16 -20.95 26.19
C LYS A 362 19.42 -20.10 26.41
N ALA A 363 19.39 -19.23 27.42
CA ALA A 363 20.53 -18.42 27.82
C ALA A 363 21.73 -19.35 28.00
N SER A 364 22.76 -19.17 27.17
CA SER A 364 23.99 -19.95 27.26
C SER A 364 24.67 -19.65 28.60
N PRO A 365 25.14 -20.65 29.35
CA PRO A 365 25.85 -20.39 30.60
C PRO A 365 27.16 -19.67 30.27
N SER A 366 27.32 -18.48 30.86
CA SER A 366 28.52 -17.66 30.75
C SER A 366 29.76 -18.49 31.12
N ARG A 367 30.66 -18.71 30.16
CA ARG A 367 32.04 -19.12 30.48
C ARG A 367 32.74 -17.92 31.10
N SER A 368 32.90 -17.97 32.42
CA SER A 368 33.82 -17.14 33.19
C SER A 368 35.24 -17.26 32.64
N ARG A 369 35.90 -16.11 32.43
CA ARG A 369 37.35 -16.03 32.29
C ARG A 369 38.02 -16.16 33.64
#